data_AF-A0A2R6ME41-F1
#
_entry.id   AF-A0A2R6ME41-F1
#
_cell.length_a   1.000
_cell.length_b   1.000
_cell.length_c   1.000
_cell.angle_alpha   90.00
_cell.angle_beta   90.00
_cell.angle_gamma   90.00
#
_symmetry.space_group_name_H-M   'P 1'
#
loop_
_entity.id
_entity.type
_entity.pdbx_description
1 polymer ?
#
loop_
_entity_poly.entity_id
_entity_poly.type
_entity_poly.pdbx_seq_one_letter_code
_entity_poly.pdbx_strand_id
1 'polypeptide(L)'
;ERLAGRRSWPERLLLAWLLVGYQPLLLAAKMGQTAAFMTGLLCVAFVTLERGAASRPARFASGAVTGVVGVVKLAYAPVGAHLLADRDRLLGAVAAGAGLVGLSLLVFGVEVHRTYIEVLAWGFGRGGTARSPAVWLAPYFKPLGWLAESLWLRLVAVTAVVLAAVLARDRDREIFALGLAAFPLLTTLAYTYYLVALLPAAAILIHGELTRGGRPVVPTLGIGLASVHAYGLLAITTLVPRYLPVLDDRLVYFLAQPGTWGCLLLAGTAFARVIDGVER
;
A
#
# COMPACT_ATOMS: atom_id res chain seq x y z
N GLU A 1 -7.93 -19.26 13.33
CA GLU A 1 -7.98 -19.18 14.81
C GLU A 1 -6.69 -18.60 15.42
N ARG A 2 -5.48 -19.03 15.03
CA ARG A 2 -4.21 -18.52 15.62
C ARG A 2 -3.94 -17.00 15.53
N LEU A 3 -4.48 -16.29 14.53
CA LEU A 3 -4.25 -14.84 14.35
C LEU A 3 -5.34 -13.93 14.95
N ALA A 4 -6.55 -14.45 15.17
CA ALA A 4 -7.72 -13.63 15.48
C ALA A 4 -8.63 -14.21 16.58
N GLY A 5 -8.30 -15.38 17.12
CA GLY A 5 -9.16 -16.14 18.03
C GLY A 5 -10.48 -16.57 17.37
N ARG A 6 -11.35 -17.21 18.15
CA ARG A 6 -12.78 -17.27 17.81
C ARG A 6 -13.38 -15.93 18.17
N ARG A 7 -13.81 -15.17 17.15
CA ARG A 7 -14.55 -13.93 17.36
C ARG A 7 -16.03 -14.20 17.51
N SER A 8 -16.63 -13.54 18.50
CA SER A 8 -18.08 -13.54 18.68
C SER A 8 -18.76 -12.87 17.48
N TRP A 9 -20.05 -13.17 17.24
CA TRP A 9 -20.81 -12.51 16.18
C TRP A 9 -20.82 -10.97 16.32
N PRO A 10 -21.01 -10.39 17.51
CA PRO A 10 -20.93 -8.94 17.71
C PRO A 10 -19.58 -8.35 17.29
N GLU A 11 -18.46 -9.00 17.64
CA GLU A 11 -17.13 -8.53 17.22
C GLU A 11 -16.96 -8.53 15.71
N ARG A 12 -17.50 -9.55 15.02
CA ARG A 12 -17.46 -9.61 13.55
C ARG A 12 -18.28 -8.48 12.93
N LEU A 13 -19.47 -8.20 13.49
CA LEU A 13 -20.31 -7.09 13.03
C LEU A 13 -19.62 -5.74 13.27
N LEU A 14 -19.00 -5.54 14.43
CA LEU A 14 -18.25 -4.33 14.73
C LEU A 14 -17.06 -4.15 13.78
N LEU A 15 -16.31 -5.22 13.49
CA LEU A 15 -15.22 -5.18 12.53
C LEU A 15 -15.69 -4.93 11.10
N ALA A 16 -16.81 -5.52 10.70
CA ALA A 16 -17.43 -5.25 9.41
C ALA A 16 -17.85 -3.78 9.31
N TRP A 17 -18.43 -3.24 10.38
CA TRP A 17 -18.78 -1.82 10.46
C TRP A 17 -17.54 -0.92 10.38
N LEU A 18 -16.44 -1.25 11.08
CA LEU A 18 -15.17 -0.51 10.99
C LEU A 18 -14.56 -0.58 9.58
N LEU A 19 -14.63 -1.73 8.92
CA LEU A 19 -14.16 -1.88 7.53
C LEU A 19 -14.98 -1.02 6.58
N VAL A 20 -16.31 -1.09 6.67
CA VAL A 20 -17.22 -0.29 5.84
C VAL A 20 -17.10 1.20 6.20
N GLY A 21 -16.76 1.56 7.44
CA GLY A 21 -16.51 2.95 7.84
C GLY A 21 -15.14 3.48 7.42
N TYR A 22 -14.22 2.64 6.95
CA TYR A 22 -12.89 3.05 6.53
C TYR A 22 -12.95 3.82 5.21
N GLN A 23 -12.75 5.14 5.27
CA GLN A 23 -13.00 6.04 4.14
C GLN A 23 -12.28 5.64 2.84
N PRO A 24 -11.00 5.21 2.84
CA PRO A 24 -10.37 4.75 1.60
C PRO A 24 -11.08 3.58 0.92
N LEU A 25 -11.69 2.68 1.70
CA LEU A 25 -12.43 1.52 1.17
C LEU A 25 -13.76 1.96 0.56
N LEU A 26 -14.49 2.84 1.25
CA LEU A 26 -15.71 3.46 0.70
C LEU A 26 -15.42 4.21 -0.59
N LEU A 27 -14.32 4.97 -0.63
CA LEU A 27 -13.90 5.70 -1.83
C LEU A 27 -13.56 4.74 -2.98
N ALA A 28 -12.83 3.65 -2.70
CA ALA A 28 -12.51 2.63 -3.69
C ALA A 28 -13.79 2.03 -4.31
N ALA A 29 -14.75 1.63 -3.46
CA ALA A 29 -16.02 1.08 -3.90
C ALA A 29 -16.85 2.10 -4.70
N LYS A 30 -16.99 3.33 -4.19
CA LYS A 30 -17.72 4.41 -4.86
C LYS A 30 -17.16 4.73 -6.25
N MET A 31 -15.85 4.66 -6.41
CA MET A 31 -15.15 5.00 -7.67
C MET A 31 -14.95 3.80 -8.59
N GLY A 32 -15.51 2.62 -8.26
CA GLY A 32 -15.34 1.39 -9.04
C GLY A 32 -13.89 0.94 -9.18
N GLN A 33 -13.03 1.27 -8.20
CA GLN A 33 -11.59 1.03 -8.28
C GLN A 33 -11.22 -0.37 -7.80
N THR A 34 -10.21 -0.97 -8.42
CA THR A 34 -9.71 -2.31 -8.09
C THR A 34 -8.95 -2.40 -6.76
N ALA A 35 -8.70 -1.28 -6.07
CA ALA A 35 -7.85 -1.26 -4.86
C ALA A 35 -8.40 -2.12 -3.71
N ALA A 36 -9.73 -2.20 -3.56
CA ALA A 36 -10.37 -3.09 -2.59
C ALA A 36 -10.10 -4.57 -2.92
N PHE A 37 -10.26 -4.95 -4.19
CA PHE A 37 -9.96 -6.29 -4.69
C PHE A 37 -8.47 -6.65 -4.52
N MET A 38 -7.56 -5.75 -4.90
CA MET A 38 -6.12 -5.94 -4.73
C MET A 38 -5.74 -6.09 -3.26
N THR A 39 -6.34 -5.31 -2.36
CA THR A 39 -6.10 -5.47 -0.92
C THR A 39 -6.62 -6.81 -0.41
N GLY A 40 -7.78 -7.28 -0.91
CA GLY A 40 -8.29 -8.62 -0.62
C GLY A 40 -7.32 -9.73 -1.05
N LEU A 41 -6.73 -9.62 -2.25
CA LEU A 41 -5.68 -10.53 -2.71
C LEU A 41 -4.44 -10.46 -1.81
N LEU A 42 -4.02 -9.26 -1.36
CA LEU A 42 -2.89 -9.12 -0.43
C LEU A 42 -3.18 -9.75 0.95
N CYS A 43 -4.43 -9.74 1.42
CA CYS A 43 -4.82 -10.52 2.60
C CYS A 43 -4.65 -12.04 2.36
N VAL A 44 -4.97 -12.55 1.17
CA VAL A 44 -4.70 -13.95 0.79
C VAL A 44 -3.20 -14.23 0.70
N ALA A 45 -2.42 -13.31 0.14
CA ALA A 45 -0.95 -13.40 0.09
C ALA A 45 -0.35 -13.48 1.50
N PHE A 46 -0.89 -12.71 2.46
CA PHE A 46 -0.50 -12.79 3.86
C PHE A 46 -0.89 -14.14 4.50
N VAL A 47 -2.12 -14.62 4.30
CA VAL A 47 -2.55 -15.93 4.85
C VAL A 47 -1.69 -17.08 4.33
N THR A 48 -1.28 -17.02 3.07
CA THR A 48 -0.38 -18.03 2.47
C THR A 48 1.07 -17.86 2.92
N LEU A 49 1.53 -16.62 3.17
CA LEU A 49 2.83 -16.33 3.80
C LEU A 49 2.92 -17.01 5.17
N GLU A 50 1.88 -16.85 5.99
CA GLU A 50 1.78 -17.47 7.32
C GLU A 50 1.83 -19.00 7.29
N ARG A 51 1.24 -19.60 6.26
CA ARG A 51 1.27 -21.05 6.04
C ARG A 51 2.60 -21.51 5.41
N GLY A 52 3.36 -20.59 4.84
CA GLY A 52 4.61 -20.83 4.12
C GLY A 52 5.73 -21.38 5.00
N ALA A 53 5.70 -21.10 6.30
CA ALA A 53 6.66 -21.67 7.26
C ALA A 53 6.63 -23.21 7.26
N ALA A 54 5.47 -23.82 7.00
CA ALA A 54 5.29 -25.26 7.02
C ALA A 54 5.18 -25.89 5.62
N SER A 55 5.12 -25.10 4.54
CA SER A 55 4.76 -25.60 3.21
C SER A 55 5.34 -24.78 2.07
N ARG A 56 6.13 -25.43 1.21
CA ARG A 56 6.65 -24.85 -0.04
C ARG A 56 5.54 -24.38 -1.00
N PRO A 57 4.47 -25.16 -1.28
CA PRO A 57 3.32 -24.68 -2.05
C PRO A 57 2.71 -23.38 -1.50
N ALA A 58 2.64 -23.22 -0.17
CA ALA A 58 2.10 -22.01 0.43
C ALA A 58 3.02 -20.79 0.23
N ARG A 59 4.36 -20.98 0.29
CA ARG A 59 5.32 -19.92 -0.08
C ARG A 59 5.16 -19.50 -1.54
N PHE A 60 5.11 -20.48 -2.45
CA PHE A 60 4.88 -20.21 -3.86
C PHE A 60 3.56 -19.44 -4.09
N ALA A 61 2.47 -19.85 -3.44
CA ALA A 61 1.17 -19.17 -3.51
C ALA A 61 1.21 -17.73 -2.99
N SER A 62 1.91 -17.47 -1.88
CA SER A 62 2.11 -16.12 -1.36
C SER A 62 2.82 -15.21 -2.36
N GLY A 63 3.87 -15.76 -2.98
CA GLY A 63 4.57 -15.15 -4.10
C GLY A 63 3.66 -14.83 -5.27
N ALA A 64 2.96 -15.85 -5.77
CA ALA A 64 2.07 -15.76 -6.93
C ALA A 64 0.98 -14.69 -6.74
N VAL A 65 0.28 -14.70 -5.60
CA VAL A 65 -0.78 -13.72 -5.32
C VAL A 65 -0.22 -12.31 -5.20
N THR A 66 0.94 -12.13 -4.55
CA THR A 66 1.63 -10.83 -4.52
C THR A 66 2.03 -10.36 -5.93
N GLY A 67 2.54 -11.28 -6.76
CA GLY A 67 2.94 -11.01 -8.14
C GLY A 67 1.77 -10.57 -9.02
N VAL A 68 0.61 -11.22 -8.92
CA VAL A 68 -0.62 -10.79 -9.62
C VAL A 68 -0.96 -9.34 -9.30
N VAL A 69 -0.95 -8.97 -8.02
CA VAL A 69 -1.25 -7.58 -7.60
C VAL A 69 -0.23 -6.60 -8.18
N GLY A 70 1.07 -6.93 -8.12
CA GLY A 70 2.14 -6.10 -8.66
C GLY A 70 2.04 -5.91 -10.17
N VAL A 71 1.70 -6.95 -10.94
CA VAL A 71 1.59 -6.85 -12.41
C VAL A 71 0.33 -6.10 -12.83
N VAL A 72 -0.81 -6.36 -12.19
CA VAL A 72 -2.05 -5.62 -12.52
C VAL A 72 -1.91 -4.14 -12.13
N LYS A 73 -1.14 -3.85 -11.08
CA LYS A 73 -0.95 -2.47 -10.62
C LYS A 73 0.45 -2.24 -10.07
N LEU A 74 1.35 -1.80 -10.95
CA LEU A 74 2.78 -1.58 -10.66
C LEU A 74 3.05 -0.69 -9.45
N ALA A 75 2.12 0.23 -9.09
CA ALA A 75 2.21 1.02 -7.88
C ALA A 75 2.36 0.16 -6.59
N TYR A 76 1.86 -1.08 -6.59
CA TYR A 76 1.95 -2.02 -5.47
C TYR A 76 3.26 -2.83 -5.45
N ALA A 77 4.20 -2.61 -6.39
CA ALA A 77 5.46 -3.34 -6.42
C ALA A 77 6.24 -3.37 -5.07
N PRO A 78 6.28 -2.28 -4.27
CA PRO A 78 6.94 -2.31 -2.96
C PRO A 78 6.35 -3.31 -1.97
N VAL A 79 5.10 -3.74 -2.14
CA VAL A 79 4.50 -4.81 -1.33
C VAL A 79 5.26 -6.14 -1.50
N GLY A 80 5.92 -6.34 -2.64
CA GLY A 80 6.76 -7.49 -2.94
C GLY A 80 8.10 -7.54 -2.21
N ALA A 81 8.39 -6.64 -1.25
CA ALA A 81 9.66 -6.67 -0.52
C ALA A 81 9.96 -8.03 0.13
N HIS A 82 8.94 -8.72 0.66
CA HIS A 82 9.08 -10.05 1.27
C HIS A 82 9.49 -11.16 0.29
N LEU A 83 9.33 -10.94 -1.01
CA LEU A 83 9.76 -11.89 -2.04
C LEU A 83 11.28 -11.98 -2.13
N LEU A 84 12.00 -10.93 -1.71
CA LEU A 84 13.47 -10.89 -1.75
C LEU A 84 14.10 -11.82 -0.70
N ALA A 85 13.36 -12.14 0.36
CA ALA A 85 13.83 -13.00 1.44
C ALA A 85 13.69 -14.51 1.11
N ASP A 86 12.87 -14.89 0.13
CA ASP A 86 12.54 -16.28 -0.15
C ASP A 86 12.42 -16.60 -1.65
N ARG A 87 13.22 -17.56 -2.12
CA ARG A 87 13.28 -17.95 -3.53
C ARG A 87 11.98 -18.58 -4.04
N ASP A 88 11.28 -19.38 -3.23
CA ASP A 88 10.01 -20.00 -3.65
C ASP A 88 8.93 -18.94 -3.84
N ARG A 89 8.89 -17.91 -2.99
CA ARG A 89 7.99 -16.76 -3.15
C ARG A 89 8.35 -15.95 -4.38
N LEU A 90 9.63 -15.66 -4.60
CA LEU A 90 10.07 -14.94 -5.80
C LEU A 90 9.68 -15.69 -7.08
N LEU A 91 9.93 -17.01 -7.13
CA LEU A 91 9.53 -17.86 -8.25
C LEU A 91 8.02 -17.85 -8.46
N GLY A 92 7.23 -17.91 -7.39
CA GLY A 92 5.77 -17.79 -7.45
C GLY A 92 5.32 -16.48 -8.11
N ALA A 93 5.92 -15.35 -7.70
CA ALA A 93 5.59 -14.03 -8.25
C ALA A 93 5.95 -13.92 -9.74
N VAL A 94 7.14 -14.39 -10.12
CA VAL A 94 7.59 -14.39 -11.53
C VAL A 94 6.69 -15.29 -12.38
N ALA A 95 6.39 -16.50 -11.91
CA ALA A 95 5.53 -17.45 -12.63
C ALA A 95 4.12 -16.90 -12.84
N ALA A 96 3.52 -16.30 -11.80
CA ALA A 96 2.20 -15.70 -11.90
C ALA A 96 2.18 -14.48 -12.84
N GLY A 97 3.21 -13.63 -12.76
CA GLY A 97 3.34 -12.47 -13.65
C GLY A 97 3.52 -12.86 -15.11
N ALA A 98 4.47 -13.75 -15.39
CA ALA A 98 4.70 -14.28 -16.74
C ALA A 98 3.47 -15.04 -17.27
N GLY A 99 2.81 -15.83 -16.42
CA GLY A 99 1.58 -16.53 -16.76
C GLY A 99 0.43 -15.58 -17.10
N LEU A 100 0.28 -14.47 -16.36
CA LEU A 100 -0.75 -13.46 -16.63
C LEU A 100 -0.48 -12.73 -17.96
N VAL A 101 0.79 -12.40 -18.24
CA VAL A 101 1.19 -11.82 -19.54
C VAL A 101 0.91 -12.81 -20.67
N GLY A 102 1.32 -14.07 -20.51
CA GLY A 102 1.08 -15.13 -21.50
C GLY A 102 -0.42 -15.33 -21.76
N LEU A 103 -1.23 -15.45 -20.70
CA LEU A 103 -2.69 -15.57 -20.82
C LEU A 103 -3.31 -14.35 -21.49
N SER A 104 -2.85 -13.15 -21.14
CA SER A 104 -3.32 -11.91 -21.76
C SER A 104 -3.04 -11.91 -23.28
N LEU A 105 -1.83 -12.30 -23.70
CA LEU A 105 -1.48 -12.41 -25.11
C LEU A 105 -2.30 -13.50 -25.83
N LEU A 106 -2.53 -14.64 -25.18
CA LEU A 106 -3.33 -15.74 -25.75
C LEU A 106 -4.80 -15.36 -25.94
N VAL A 107 -5.38 -14.62 -24.98
CA VAL A 107 -6.81 -14.27 -24.99
C VAL A 107 -7.10 -13.07 -25.89
N PHE A 108 -6.22 -12.06 -25.89
CA PHE A 108 -6.50 -10.79 -26.59
C PHE A 108 -5.68 -10.61 -27.88
N GLY A 109 -4.63 -11.39 -28.11
CA GLY A 109 -3.73 -11.24 -29.27
C GLY A 109 -2.75 -10.08 -29.13
N VAL A 110 -1.70 -10.08 -29.95
CA VAL A 110 -0.60 -9.09 -29.89
C VAL A 110 -1.07 -7.73 -30.41
N GLU A 111 -1.99 -7.73 -31.37
CA GLU A 111 -2.51 -6.53 -32.05
C GLU A 111 -3.27 -5.62 -31.10
N VAL A 112 -4.03 -6.20 -30.16
CA VAL A 112 -4.75 -5.43 -29.13
C VAL A 112 -3.76 -4.73 -28.20
N HIS A 113 -2.72 -5.43 -27.75
CA HIS A 113 -1.68 -4.85 -26.90
C HIS A 113 -0.90 -3.76 -27.61
N ARG A 114 -0.58 -3.95 -28.90
CA ARG A 114 0.07 -2.92 -29.72
C ARG A 114 -0.80 -1.67 -29.82
N THR A 115 -2.08 -1.84 -30.13
CA THR A 115 -3.06 -0.74 -30.21
C THR A 115 -3.14 0.01 -28.88
N TYR A 116 -3.17 -0.73 -27.76
CA TYR A 116 -3.16 -0.14 -26.43
C TYR A 116 -1.90 0.70 -26.16
N ILE A 117 -0.71 0.20 -26.52
CA ILE A 117 0.55 0.94 -26.40
C ILE A 117 0.53 2.20 -27.29
N GLU A 118 0.00 2.10 -28.51
CA GLU A 118 -0.13 3.25 -29.42
C GLU A 118 -1.05 4.34 -28.83
N VAL A 119 -2.16 3.97 -28.20
CA VAL A 119 -3.05 4.90 -27.48
C VAL A 119 -2.34 5.58 -26.31
N LEU A 120 -1.57 4.82 -25.52
CA LEU A 120 -0.77 5.38 -24.42
C LEU A 120 0.30 6.34 -24.93
N ALA A 121 1.02 5.97 -26.00
CA ALA A 121 2.03 6.81 -26.63
C ALA A 121 1.43 8.10 -27.21
N TRP A 122 0.25 7.99 -27.84
CA TRP A 122 -0.51 9.15 -28.31
C TRP A 122 -0.90 10.08 -27.17
N GLY A 123 -1.43 9.54 -26.07
CA GLY A 123 -1.80 10.33 -24.88
C GLY A 123 -0.61 11.05 -24.24
N PHE A 124 0.57 10.43 -24.25
CA PHE A 124 1.82 11.05 -23.80
C PHE A 124 2.27 12.17 -24.76
N GLY A 125 2.28 11.90 -26.08
CA GLY A 125 2.76 12.84 -27.10
C GLY A 125 1.82 14.03 -27.37
N ARG A 126 0.53 13.89 -27.05
CA ARG A 126 -0.50 14.93 -27.21
C ARG A 126 -0.89 15.60 -25.90
N GLY A 127 -0.13 15.39 -24.82
CA GLY A 127 -0.39 16.00 -23.51
C GLY A 127 -0.45 17.52 -23.60
N GLY A 128 -1.66 18.06 -23.79
CA GLY A 128 -1.93 19.49 -23.59
C GLY A 128 -1.58 19.90 -22.16
N THR A 129 -1.62 21.21 -21.87
CA THR A 129 -1.36 21.77 -20.53
C THR A 129 -2.02 20.91 -19.45
N ALA A 130 -1.22 20.10 -18.76
CA ALA A 130 -1.69 19.24 -17.69
C ALA A 130 -2.38 20.16 -16.67
N ARG A 131 -3.70 20.01 -16.49
CA ARG A 131 -4.43 20.80 -15.50
C ARG A 131 -3.76 20.58 -14.15
N SER A 132 -3.63 21.67 -13.38
CA SER A 132 -2.96 21.62 -12.08
C SER A 132 -3.50 20.44 -11.27
N PRO A 133 -2.64 19.62 -10.64
CA PRO A 133 -3.06 18.52 -9.79
C PRO A 133 -3.99 18.93 -8.65
N ALA A 134 -4.01 20.23 -8.27
CA ALA A 134 -4.95 20.79 -7.30
C ALA A 134 -6.40 20.85 -7.83
N VAL A 135 -6.59 20.77 -9.14
CA VAL A 135 -7.90 20.75 -9.84
C VAL A 135 -8.29 19.33 -10.25
N TRP A 136 -7.42 18.35 -9.97
CA TRP A 136 -7.64 16.96 -10.27
C TRP A 136 -8.26 16.29 -9.04
N LEU A 137 -9.42 15.65 -9.24
CA LEU A 137 -10.29 14.95 -8.29
C LEU A 137 -9.65 14.66 -6.89
N ALA A 138 -10.42 14.95 -5.82
CA ALA A 138 -10.16 14.59 -4.41
C ALA A 138 -9.41 13.25 -4.11
N PRO A 139 -9.47 12.19 -4.94
CA PRO A 139 -8.66 10.98 -4.79
C PRO A 139 -7.14 11.07 -5.01
N TYR A 140 -6.50 12.18 -5.40
CA TYR A 140 -5.02 12.19 -5.50
C TYR A 140 -4.33 12.26 -4.14
N PHE A 141 -3.40 11.34 -3.90
CA PHE A 141 -2.56 11.32 -2.71
C PHE A 141 -1.11 11.62 -3.12
N LYS A 142 -0.57 12.75 -2.68
CA LYS A 142 0.75 13.26 -3.12
C LYS A 142 1.64 13.59 -1.91
N PRO A 143 2.06 12.58 -1.13
CA PRO A 143 2.77 12.78 0.13
C PRO A 143 4.07 13.57 -0.01
N LEU A 144 4.73 13.48 -1.17
CA LEU A 144 6.00 14.16 -1.46
C LEU A 144 5.86 15.25 -2.53
N GLY A 145 4.64 15.72 -2.83
CA GLY A 145 4.39 16.67 -3.93
C GLY A 145 4.94 18.09 -3.70
N TRP A 146 5.38 18.39 -2.47
CA TRP A 146 6.08 19.63 -2.13
C TRP A 146 7.58 19.59 -2.43
N LEU A 147 8.16 18.40 -2.61
CA LEU A 147 9.58 18.20 -2.91
C LEU A 147 9.80 18.08 -4.42
N ALA A 148 10.55 19.02 -5.00
CA ALA A 148 10.95 18.95 -6.42
C ALA A 148 11.71 17.65 -6.72
N GLU A 149 12.68 17.32 -5.85
CA GLU A 149 13.56 16.15 -5.97
C GLU A 149 12.99 14.88 -5.28
N SER A 150 11.67 14.74 -5.26
CA SER A 150 10.99 13.62 -4.57
C SER A 150 11.33 12.24 -5.16
N LEU A 151 11.93 12.16 -6.35
CA LEU A 151 12.44 10.91 -6.92
C LEU A 151 13.61 10.36 -6.10
N TRP A 152 14.60 11.19 -5.75
CA TRP A 152 15.78 10.75 -5.01
C TRP A 152 15.43 10.23 -3.63
N LEU A 153 14.51 10.91 -2.94
CA LEU A 153 14.01 10.45 -1.65
C LEU A 153 13.32 9.09 -1.75
N ARG A 154 12.52 8.87 -2.81
CA ARG A 154 11.89 7.56 -3.06
C ARG A 154 12.92 6.49 -3.34
N LEU A 155 13.97 6.78 -4.11
CA LEU A 155 15.04 5.83 -4.39
C LEU A 155 15.76 5.42 -3.09
N VAL A 156 16.14 6.38 -2.25
CA VAL A 156 16.74 6.09 -0.94
C VAL A 156 15.80 5.24 -0.07
N ALA A 157 14.53 5.61 0.00
CA ALA A 157 13.55 4.87 0.80
C ALA A 157 13.30 3.45 0.25
N VAL A 158 13.23 3.26 -1.06
CA VAL A 158 13.15 1.94 -1.71
C VAL A 158 14.39 1.12 -1.38
N THR A 159 15.58 1.70 -1.51
CA THR A 159 16.84 1.02 -1.15
C THR A 159 16.84 0.61 0.31
N ALA A 160 16.40 1.47 1.22
CA ALA A 160 16.28 1.13 2.64
C ALA A 160 15.32 -0.05 2.88
N VAL A 161 14.16 -0.06 2.23
CA VAL A 161 13.20 -1.19 2.33
C VAL A 161 13.79 -2.48 1.76
N VAL A 162 14.48 -2.41 0.62
CA VAL A 162 15.15 -3.56 -0.01
C VAL A 162 16.24 -4.11 0.90
N LEU A 163 17.13 -3.25 1.43
CA LEU A 163 18.19 -3.66 2.34
C LEU A 163 17.61 -4.27 3.62
N ALA A 164 16.60 -3.63 4.23
CA ALA A 164 15.93 -4.17 5.40
C ALA A 164 15.31 -5.54 5.14
N ALA A 165 14.67 -5.74 3.98
CA ALA A 165 14.05 -7.01 3.60
C ALA A 165 15.07 -8.14 3.36
N VAL A 166 16.25 -7.82 2.81
CA VAL A 166 17.30 -8.81 2.51
C VAL A 166 18.12 -9.16 3.76
N LEU A 167 18.36 -8.18 4.63
CA LEU A 167 19.21 -8.33 5.81
C LEU A 167 18.45 -8.89 7.03
N ALA A 168 17.16 -8.62 7.18
CA ALA A 168 16.39 -9.14 8.30
C ALA A 168 16.13 -10.64 8.16
N ARG A 169 16.22 -11.36 9.29
CA ARG A 169 15.90 -12.80 9.38
C ARG A 169 14.60 -13.01 10.15
N ASP A 170 13.78 -13.95 9.67
CA ASP A 170 12.53 -14.37 10.32
C ASP A 170 11.54 -13.21 10.61
N ARG A 171 11.54 -12.17 9.76
CA ARG A 171 10.66 -10.98 9.86
C ARG A 171 9.68 -10.84 8.70
N ASP A 172 9.25 -11.96 8.12
CA ASP A 172 8.38 -11.96 6.93
C ASP A 172 7.09 -11.15 7.10
N ARG A 173 6.46 -11.23 8.29
CA ARG A 173 5.22 -10.50 8.60
C ARG A 173 5.47 -8.99 8.59
N GLU A 174 6.53 -8.56 9.26
CA GLU A 174 6.94 -7.17 9.35
C GLU A 174 7.38 -6.61 7.99
N ILE A 175 8.10 -7.38 7.18
CA ILE A 175 8.50 -6.99 5.82
C ILE A 175 7.28 -6.85 4.91
N PHE A 176 6.31 -7.77 5.01
CA PHE A 176 5.05 -7.68 4.27
C PHE A 176 4.26 -6.42 4.66
N ALA A 177 4.14 -6.16 5.98
CA ALA A 177 3.49 -4.95 6.49
C ALA A 177 4.23 -3.66 6.08
N LEU A 178 5.57 -3.68 6.05
CA LEU A 178 6.40 -2.57 5.59
C LEU A 178 6.11 -2.26 4.12
N GLY A 179 6.07 -3.27 3.25
CA GLY A 179 5.73 -3.09 1.84
C GLY A 179 4.33 -2.49 1.63
N LEU A 180 3.33 -3.00 2.37
CA LEU A 180 1.95 -2.47 2.36
C LEU A 180 1.86 -1.02 2.84
N ALA A 181 2.59 -0.67 3.89
CA ALA A 181 2.54 0.66 4.48
C ALA A 181 3.38 1.69 3.70
N ALA A 182 4.48 1.26 3.08
CA ALA A 182 5.40 2.13 2.38
C ALA A 182 4.98 2.43 0.95
N PHE A 183 4.31 1.51 0.22
CA PHE A 183 4.05 1.74 -1.21
C PHE A 183 3.28 3.04 -1.55
N PRO A 184 2.33 3.54 -0.74
CA PRO A 184 1.66 4.81 -1.05
C PRO A 184 2.61 6.01 -0.99
N LEU A 185 3.70 5.91 -0.21
CA LEU A 185 4.76 6.92 -0.12
C LEU A 185 5.77 6.79 -1.27
N LEU A 186 6.05 5.55 -1.68
CA LEU A 186 7.08 5.23 -2.66
C LEU A 186 6.62 5.36 -4.11
N THR A 187 5.32 5.23 -4.38
CA THR A 187 4.80 5.42 -5.75
C THR A 187 4.77 6.90 -6.14
N THR A 188 4.99 7.18 -7.42
CA THR A 188 4.99 8.56 -7.95
C THR A 188 3.59 9.14 -8.09
N LEU A 189 2.59 8.27 -8.27
CA LEU A 189 1.18 8.63 -8.44
C LEU A 189 0.30 7.73 -7.58
N ALA A 190 0.21 8.08 -6.30
CA ALA A 190 -0.71 7.42 -5.38
C ALA A 190 -2.10 8.06 -5.43
N TYR A 191 -3.09 7.26 -5.07
CA TYR A 191 -4.46 7.72 -4.87
C TYR A 191 -4.90 7.40 -3.45
N THR A 192 -5.81 8.20 -2.89
CA THR A 192 -6.37 8.02 -1.55
C THR A 192 -6.97 6.64 -1.34
N TYR A 193 -7.61 6.07 -2.37
CA TYR A 193 -8.18 4.73 -2.29
C TYR A 193 -7.12 3.61 -2.27
N TYR A 194 -5.83 3.90 -2.49
CA TYR A 194 -4.75 2.94 -2.23
C TYR A 194 -4.48 2.72 -0.74
N LEU A 195 -4.88 3.67 0.11
CA LEU A 195 -4.74 3.55 1.56
C LEU A 195 -5.57 2.40 2.15
N VAL A 196 -6.43 1.75 1.35
CA VAL A 196 -7.08 0.46 1.70
C VAL A 196 -6.06 -0.60 2.10
N ALA A 197 -4.90 -0.63 1.44
CA ALA A 197 -3.85 -1.59 1.75
C ALA A 197 -3.16 -1.35 3.12
N LEU A 198 -3.41 -0.21 3.78
CA LEU A 198 -3.00 0.01 5.15
C LEU A 198 -3.79 -0.84 6.15
N LEU A 199 -4.99 -1.32 5.81
CA LEU A 199 -5.80 -2.18 6.68
C LEU A 199 -5.06 -3.47 7.07
N PRO A 200 -4.59 -4.30 6.12
CA PRO A 200 -3.79 -5.48 6.49
C PRO A 200 -2.48 -5.11 7.17
N ALA A 201 -1.82 -4.01 6.77
CA ALA A 201 -0.58 -3.57 7.43
C ALA A 201 -0.81 -3.26 8.92
N ALA A 202 -1.84 -2.46 9.22
CA ALA A 202 -2.22 -2.12 10.58
C ALA A 202 -2.63 -3.36 11.37
N ALA A 203 -3.40 -4.28 10.78
CA ALA A 203 -3.78 -5.51 11.45
C ALA A 203 -2.57 -6.35 11.87
N ILE A 204 -1.57 -6.50 10.99
CA ILE A 204 -0.32 -7.22 11.26
C ILE A 204 0.46 -6.53 12.40
N LEU A 205 0.63 -5.22 12.31
CA LEU A 205 1.40 -4.44 13.30
C LEU A 205 0.70 -4.40 14.66
N ILE A 206 -0.63 -4.17 14.70
CA ILE A 206 -1.42 -4.21 15.95
C ILE A 206 -1.28 -5.57 16.62
N HIS A 207 -1.41 -6.65 15.86
CA HIS A 207 -1.21 -8.00 16.40
C HIS A 207 0.20 -8.18 16.95
N GLY A 208 1.22 -7.76 16.18
CA GLY A 208 2.62 -7.85 16.60
C GLY A 208 2.96 -7.05 17.86
N GLU A 209 2.37 -5.86 18.06
CA GLU A 209 2.55 -5.08 19.29
C GLU A 209 1.88 -5.76 20.49
N LEU A 210 0.65 -6.27 20.31
CA LEU A 210 -0.09 -6.95 21.36
C LEU A 210 0.59 -8.26 21.80
N THR A 211 1.12 -9.05 20.85
CA THR A 211 1.83 -10.30 21.16
C THR A 211 3.11 -10.07 21.95
N ARG A 212 3.73 -8.89 21.83
CA ARG A 212 4.92 -8.50 22.59
C ARG A 212 4.59 -7.87 23.96
N GLY A 213 3.32 -7.85 24.37
CA GLY A 213 2.86 -7.22 25.60
C GLY A 213 2.82 -5.68 25.54
N GLY A 214 3.01 -5.10 24.35
CA GLY A 214 2.98 -3.66 24.12
C GLY A 214 1.57 -3.12 23.89
N ARG A 215 1.47 -1.78 23.73
CA ARG A 215 0.24 -1.10 23.34
C ARG A 215 0.30 -0.72 21.86
N PRO A 216 -0.70 -1.08 21.03
CA PRO A 216 -0.66 -0.83 19.58
C PRO A 216 -1.02 0.62 19.22
N VAL A 217 -0.54 1.61 19.99
CA VAL A 217 -0.93 3.03 19.86
C VAL A 217 -0.54 3.58 18.49
N VAL A 218 0.71 3.39 18.06
CA VAL A 218 1.22 3.95 16.81
C VAL A 218 0.51 3.37 15.58
N PRO A 219 0.34 2.04 15.44
CA PRO A 219 -0.44 1.48 14.33
C PRO A 219 -1.91 1.92 14.32
N THR A 220 -2.53 2.04 15.51
CA THR A 220 -3.93 2.46 15.65
C THR A 220 -4.11 3.92 15.23
N LEU A 221 -3.20 4.79 15.65
CA LEU A 221 -3.18 6.19 15.20
C LEU A 221 -2.94 6.27 13.69
N GLY A 222 -2.02 5.47 13.16
CA GLY A 222 -1.70 5.45 11.74
C GLY A 222 -2.90 5.11 10.85
N ILE A 223 -3.65 4.03 11.19
CA ILE A 223 -4.87 3.67 10.46
C ILE A 223 -6.00 4.67 10.68
N GLY A 224 -6.10 5.26 11.89
CA GLY A 224 -7.07 6.32 12.19
C GLY A 224 -6.87 7.55 11.32
N LEU A 225 -5.62 8.02 11.17
CA LEU A 225 -5.26 9.15 10.31
C LEU A 225 -5.55 8.85 8.83
N ALA A 226 -5.27 7.63 8.37
CA ALA A 226 -5.63 7.22 7.02
C ALA A 226 -7.15 7.18 6.79
N SER A 227 -7.93 6.75 7.80
CA SER A 227 -9.39 6.72 7.75
C SER A 227 -10.01 8.12 7.60
N VAL A 228 -9.39 9.14 8.20
CA VAL A 228 -9.88 10.52 8.10
C VAL A 228 -9.22 11.31 6.98
N HIS A 229 -8.37 10.70 6.13
CA HIS A 229 -7.52 11.45 5.21
C HIS A 229 -8.29 12.41 4.30
N ALA A 230 -9.28 11.94 3.54
CA ALA A 230 -9.97 12.79 2.57
C ALA A 230 -10.76 13.93 3.26
N TYR A 231 -11.52 13.60 4.32
CA TYR A 231 -12.34 14.57 5.04
C TYR A 231 -11.49 15.54 5.86
N GLY A 232 -10.45 15.03 6.51
CA GLY A 232 -9.50 15.82 7.28
C GLY A 232 -8.71 16.77 6.39
N LEU A 233 -8.22 16.30 5.24
CA LEU A 233 -7.54 17.17 4.28
C LEU A 233 -8.47 18.27 3.78
N LEU A 234 -9.71 17.95 3.41
CA LEU A 234 -10.70 18.94 3.00
C LEU A 234 -10.95 20.00 4.09
N ALA A 235 -11.14 19.55 5.34
CA ALA A 235 -11.33 20.46 6.47
C ALA A 235 -10.11 21.37 6.66
N ILE A 236 -8.91 20.80 6.62
CA ILE A 236 -7.66 21.55 6.76
C ILE A 236 -7.51 22.59 5.64
N THR A 237 -7.68 22.19 4.38
CA THR A 237 -7.50 23.10 3.23
C THR A 237 -8.60 24.16 3.13
N THR A 238 -9.72 23.98 3.83
CA THR A 238 -10.81 24.96 3.87
C THR A 238 -10.69 25.89 5.07
N LEU A 239 -10.33 25.36 6.24
CA LEU A 239 -10.31 26.09 7.50
C LEU A 239 -8.97 26.81 7.73
N VAL A 240 -7.83 26.19 7.40
CA VAL A 240 -6.52 26.79 7.66
C VAL A 240 -6.33 28.11 6.91
N PRO A 241 -6.61 28.23 5.60
CA PRO A 241 -6.46 29.52 4.91
C PRO A 241 -7.37 30.61 5.49
N ARG A 242 -8.54 30.22 6.04
CA ARG A 242 -9.49 31.14 6.66
C ARG A 242 -9.00 31.69 8.00
N TYR A 243 -8.35 30.87 8.82
CA TYR A 243 -7.95 31.25 10.19
C TYR A 243 -6.46 31.59 10.33
N LEU A 244 -5.62 31.13 9.41
CA LEU A 244 -4.16 31.31 9.38
C LEU A 244 -3.69 31.66 7.97
N PRO A 245 -4.11 32.82 7.40
CA PRO A 245 -3.84 33.18 6.01
C PRO A 245 -2.36 33.45 5.69
N VAL A 246 -1.51 33.55 6.72
CA VAL A 246 -0.05 33.73 6.57
C VAL A 246 0.67 32.44 6.18
N LEU A 247 0.02 31.29 6.28
CA LEU A 247 0.61 30.00 5.91
C LEU A 247 0.48 29.77 4.41
N ASP A 248 1.53 29.23 3.80
CA ASP A 248 1.52 28.82 2.39
C ASP A 248 0.54 27.64 2.20
N ASP A 249 -0.56 27.89 1.49
CA ASP A 249 -1.61 26.92 1.14
C ASP A 249 -1.05 25.63 0.52
N ARG A 250 0.04 25.74 -0.25
CA ARG A 250 0.69 24.59 -0.89
C ARG A 250 1.38 23.71 0.16
N LEU A 251 2.12 24.32 1.09
CA LEU A 251 2.77 23.58 2.17
C LEU A 251 1.74 22.95 3.11
N VAL A 252 0.67 23.67 3.45
CA VAL A 252 -0.45 23.14 4.25
C VAL A 252 -1.06 21.93 3.54
N TYR A 253 -1.38 22.04 2.25
CA TYR A 253 -1.97 20.95 1.49
C TYR A 253 -1.11 19.69 1.49
N PHE A 254 0.22 19.81 1.41
CA PHE A 254 1.11 18.65 1.33
C PHE A 254 1.50 18.08 2.69
N LEU A 255 1.83 18.93 3.66
CA LEU A 255 2.32 18.50 4.97
C LEU A 255 1.19 18.08 5.92
N ALA A 256 0.00 18.65 5.78
CA ALA A 256 -1.10 18.37 6.68
C ALA A 256 -1.99 17.20 6.23
N GLN A 257 -1.57 16.43 5.21
CA GLN A 257 -2.31 15.25 4.75
C GLN A 257 -2.34 14.17 5.83
N PRO A 258 -3.49 13.83 6.44
CA PRO A 258 -3.51 12.82 7.50
C PRO A 258 -3.02 11.45 7.00
N GLY A 259 -3.33 11.09 5.75
CA GLY A 259 -2.87 9.86 5.12
C GLY A 259 -1.34 9.75 5.02
N THR A 260 -0.62 10.86 4.84
CA THR A 260 0.86 10.87 4.81
C THR A 260 1.42 10.46 6.16
N TRP A 261 0.93 11.08 7.23
CA TRP A 261 1.32 10.72 8.60
C TRP A 261 0.88 9.30 8.95
N GLY A 262 -0.31 8.88 8.51
CA GLY A 262 -0.78 7.51 8.67
C GLY A 262 0.16 6.48 8.05
N CYS A 263 0.61 6.71 6.81
CA CYS A 263 1.59 5.87 6.15
C CYS A 263 2.95 5.90 6.86
N LEU A 264 3.44 7.08 7.27
CA LEU A 264 4.73 7.21 7.96
C LEU A 264 4.75 6.49 9.31
N LEU A 265 3.67 6.58 10.10
CA LEU A 265 3.57 5.89 11.38
C LEU A 265 3.56 4.37 11.18
N LEU A 266 2.79 3.86 10.22
CA LEU A 266 2.71 2.43 9.94
C LEU A 266 4.02 1.90 9.31
N ALA A 267 4.55 2.58 8.31
CA ALA A 267 5.79 2.20 7.65
C ALA A 267 6.98 2.31 8.60
N GLY A 268 7.05 3.37 9.41
CA GLY A 268 8.09 3.54 10.44
C GLY A 268 8.02 2.46 11.51
N THR A 269 6.81 2.12 11.98
CA THR A 269 6.64 1.00 12.93
C THR A 269 7.10 -0.31 12.30
N ALA A 270 6.62 -0.63 11.10
CA ALA A 270 7.02 -1.84 10.40
C ALA A 270 8.55 -1.89 10.18
N PHE A 271 9.14 -0.79 9.73
CA PHE A 271 10.57 -0.67 9.48
C PHE A 271 11.38 -0.90 10.76
N ALA A 272 11.02 -0.25 11.87
CA ALA A 272 11.67 -0.47 13.16
C ALA A 272 11.62 -1.96 13.55
N ARG A 273 10.48 -2.64 13.36
CA ARG A 273 10.34 -4.07 13.65
C ARG A 273 11.10 -4.98 12.70
N VAL A 274 11.35 -4.57 11.46
CA VAL A 274 12.23 -5.28 10.53
C VAL A 274 13.69 -5.13 10.98
N ILE A 275 14.12 -3.91 11.33
CA ILE A 275 15.49 -3.63 11.78
C ILE A 275 15.84 -4.33 13.10
N ASP A 276 14.88 -4.49 14.02
CA ASP A 276 15.04 -5.32 15.23
C ASP A 276 15.42 -6.79 14.91
N GLY A 277 15.25 -7.25 13.67
CA GLY A 277 15.60 -8.59 13.20
C GLY A 277 16.83 -8.66 12.29
N VAL A 278 17.60 -7.58 12.16
CA VAL A 278 18.89 -7.57 11.47
C VAL A 278 19.97 -7.97 12.48
N GLU A 279 20.65 -9.09 12.25
CA GLU A 279 21.80 -9.51 13.07
C GLU A 279 22.92 -8.46 12.97
N ARG A 280 23.49 -8.08 14.12
CA ARG A 280 24.60 -7.14 14.22
C ARG A 280 25.95 -7.83 14.04
#